data_AF-A0A919TPK1-F1
#
_entry.id   AF-A0A919TPK1-F1
#
_cell.length_a   1.000
_cell.length_b   1.000
_cell.length_c   1.000
_cell.angle_alpha   90.00
_cell.angle_beta   90.00
_cell.angle_gamma   90.00
#
_symmetry.space_group_name_H-M   'P 1'
#
loop_
_entity.id
_entity.type
_entity.pdbx_description
1 polymer ?
#
loop_
_entity_poly.entity_id
_entity_poly.type
_entity_poly.pdbx_seq_one_letter_code
_entity_poly.pdbx_strand_id
1 'polypeptide(L)' 'MCPRAPVARELFFLGSIKWLERSPFDERDLLALQRHRAAVTDEPVPLVAISRSGVQAAGLRAVYGPEDLLAAWRPGG' A
#
# COMPACT_ATOMS: atom_id res chain seq x y z
N MET A 1 -1.99 24.88 -17.60
CA MET A 1 -1.22 23.63 -17.76
C MET A 1 -0.32 23.50 -16.54
N CYS A 2 -0.60 22.59 -15.62
CA CYS A 2 0.20 22.44 -14.39
C CYS A 2 1.51 21.70 -14.71
N PRO A 3 2.66 22.11 -14.15
CA PRO A 3 3.93 21.40 -14.36
C PRO A 3 3.83 20.00 -13.79
N ARG A 4 4.31 18.99 -14.53
CA ARG A 4 4.51 17.65 -13.96
C ARG A 4 5.53 17.81 -12.83
N ALA A 5 5.11 17.49 -11.61
CA ALA A 5 6.01 17.34 -10.48
C ALA A 5 7.16 16.38 -10.84
N PRO A 6 8.36 16.53 -10.26
CA PRO A 6 9.51 15.68 -10.58
C PRO A 6 9.10 14.21 -10.49
N VAL A 7 9.43 13.45 -11.54
CA VAL A 7 9.21 12.00 -11.55
C VAL A 7 10.01 11.43 -10.38
N ALA A 8 9.35 10.70 -9.48
CA ALA A 8 10.04 10.02 -8.39
C ALA A 8 11.15 9.16 -9.00
N ARG A 9 12.41 9.43 -8.65
CA ARG A 9 13.57 8.75 -9.25
C ARG A 9 13.80 7.36 -8.67
N GLU A 10 13.24 7.10 -7.51
CA GLU A 10 13.39 5.86 -6.78
C GLU A 10 12.07 5.50 -6.08
N LEU A 11 11.66 4.25 -6.21
CA LEU A 11 10.45 3.71 -5.61
C LEU A 11 10.84 2.81 -4.44
N PHE A 12 10.65 3.29 -3.20
CA PHE A 12 11.03 2.53 -2.00
C PHE A 12 10.04 1.43 -1.64
N PHE A 13 8.75 1.65 -1.92
CA PHE A 13 7.69 0.69 -1.70
C PHE A 13 6.52 1.01 -2.60
N LEU A 14 5.67 0.01 -2.80
CA LEU A 14 4.40 0.18 -3.48
C LEU A 14 3.31 -0.45 -2.64
N GLY A 15 2.19 0.23 -2.47
CA GLY A 15 1.15 -0.26 -1.58
C GLY A 15 -0.25 0.07 -2.04
N SER A 16 -1.22 -0.59 -1.40
CA SER A 16 -2.64 -0.41 -1.65
C SER A 16 -3.41 -0.14 -0.36
N ILE A 17 -4.46 0.67 -0.48
CA ILE A 17 -5.38 0.99 0.60
C ILE A 17 -6.73 0.37 0.26
N LYS A 18 -7.17 -0.62 1.05
CA LYS A 18 -8.51 -1.21 0.96
C LYS A 18 -9.34 -0.75 2.15
N TRP A 19 -10.21 0.23 1.92
CA TRP A 19 -11.02 0.83 2.97
C TRP A 19 -12.46 0.30 3.00
N LEU A 20 -12.60 -1.02 3.01
CA LEU A 20 -13.89 -1.71 3.08
C LEU A 20 -14.07 -2.35 4.46
N GLU A 21 -15.27 -2.25 5.02
CA GLU A 21 -15.56 -2.69 6.39
C GLU A 21 -15.74 -4.21 6.53
N ARG A 22 -16.16 -4.90 5.45
CA ARG A 22 -16.48 -6.33 5.46
C ARG A 22 -15.69 -7.14 4.43
N SER A 23 -14.62 -6.58 3.89
CA SER A 23 -13.81 -7.22 2.86
C SER A 23 -12.33 -6.99 3.17
N PRO A 24 -11.66 -7.95 3.83
CA PRO A 24 -10.24 -7.84 4.12
C PRO A 24 -9.43 -7.81 2.83
N PHE A 25 -8.19 -7.33 2.91
CA PHE A 25 -7.25 -7.42 1.81
C PHE A 25 -6.80 -8.88 1.66
N ASP A 26 -7.07 -9.49 0.52
CA ASP A 26 -6.85 -10.91 0.27
C ASP A 26 -5.82 -11.16 -0.86
N GLU A 27 -5.59 -12.43 -1.19
CA GLU A 27 -4.64 -12.84 -2.23
C GLU A 27 -4.96 -12.27 -3.63
N ARG A 28 -6.23 -11.96 -3.90
CA ARG A 28 -6.65 -11.36 -5.18
C ARG A 28 -6.21 -9.91 -5.24
N ASP A 29 -6.34 -9.19 -4.12
CA ASP A 29 -5.84 -7.83 -4.00
C ASP A 29 -4.31 -7.79 -4.09
N LEU A 30 -3.61 -8.78 -3.49
CA LEU A 30 -2.16 -8.90 -3.59
C LEU A 30 -1.70 -9.14 -5.04
N LEU A 31 -2.37 -10.03 -5.77
CA LEU A 31 -2.06 -10.29 -7.17
C LEU A 31 -2.30 -9.03 -8.03
N ALA A 32 -3.37 -8.29 -7.77
CA ALA A 32 -3.63 -7.02 -8.43
C ALA A 32 -2.51 -6.00 -8.12
N LEU A 33 -2.03 -5.95 -6.87
CA LEU A 33 -0.95 -5.08 -6.45
C LEU A 33 0.38 -5.43 -7.12
N GLN A 34 0.71 -6.72 -7.24
CA GLN A 34 1.90 -7.21 -7.93
C GLN A 34 1.89 -6.88 -9.43
N ARG A 35 0.73 -7.03 -10.08
CA ARG A 35 0.54 -6.61 -11.48
C ARG A 35 0.71 -5.11 -11.65
N HIS A 36 0.18 -4.32 -10.71
CA HIS A 36 0.36 -2.87 -10.73
C HIS A 36 1.83 -2.49 -10.54
N ARG A 37 2.57 -3.16 -9.63
CA ARG A 37 4.02 -2.96 -9.48
C ARG A 37 4.75 -3.12 -10.81
N ALA A 38 4.50 -4.24 -11.50
CA ALA A 38 5.15 -4.53 -12.78
C ALA A 38 4.86 -3.49 -13.88
N ALA A 39 3.73 -2.77 -13.80
CA ALA A 39 3.42 -1.68 -14.71
C ALA A 39 4.16 -0.36 -14.38
N VAL A 40 4.67 -0.23 -13.15
CA VAL A 40 5.41 0.95 -12.67
C VAL A 40 6.92 0.72 -12.72
N THR A 41 7.39 -0.47 -12.34
CA THR A 41 8.80 -0.84 -12.33
C THR A 41 8.97 -2.37 -12.34
N ASP A 42 10.03 -2.84 -13.01
CA ASP A 42 10.44 -4.25 -12.93
C ASP A 42 11.23 -4.54 -11.64
N GLU A 43 11.79 -3.52 -11.00
CA GLU A 43 12.61 -3.66 -9.79
C GLU A 43 11.82 -4.20 -8.59
N PRO A 44 12.37 -5.16 -7.82
CA PRO A 44 11.69 -5.79 -6.70
C PRO A 44 11.54 -4.80 -5.55
N VAL A 45 10.44 -4.05 -5.53
CA VAL A 45 10.08 -3.15 -4.44
C VAL A 45 9.16 -3.84 -3.42
N PRO A 46 9.36 -3.61 -2.11
CA PRO A 46 8.48 -4.12 -1.06
C PRO A 46 7.02 -3.71 -1.27
N LEU A 47 6.10 -4.66 -1.02
CA LEU A 47 4.67 -4.42 -1.07
C LEU A 47 4.09 -4.18 0.32
N VAL A 48 3.22 -3.18 0.43
CA VAL A 48 2.58 -2.77 1.69
C VAL A 48 1.06 -2.72 1.50
N ALA A 49 0.29 -3.18 2.50
CA ALA A 49 -1.16 -3.06 2.48
C ALA A 49 -1.68 -2.30 3.69
N ILE A 50 -2.67 -1.44 3.46
CA ILE A 50 -3.45 -0.77 4.48
C ILE A 50 -4.87 -1.27 4.34
N SER A 51 -5.45 -1.83 5.39
CA SER A 51 -6.82 -2.35 5.34
C SER A 51 -7.61 -2.01 6.59
N ARG A 52 -8.84 -1.54 6.40
CA ARG A 52 -9.76 -1.28 7.51
C ARG A 52 -10.26 -2.56 8.17
N SER A 53 -10.48 -3.61 7.39
CA SER A 53 -11.04 -4.89 7.86
C SER A 53 -9.98 -5.99 7.98
N GLY A 54 -8.71 -5.63 8.00
CA GLY A 54 -7.58 -6.55 8.15
C GLY A 54 -7.06 -7.10 6.83
N VAL A 55 -6.02 -7.93 6.92
CA VAL A 55 -5.30 -8.51 5.78
C VAL A 55 -5.20 -10.02 5.99
N GLN A 56 -5.53 -10.77 4.96
CA GLN A 56 -5.44 -12.24 4.91
C GLN A 56 -4.35 -12.74 3.96
N ALA A 57 -3.82 -11.87 3.09
CA ALA A 57 -2.76 -12.21 2.16
C ALA A 57 -1.40 -12.39 2.84
N ALA A 58 -0.59 -13.33 2.35
CA ALA A 58 0.79 -13.53 2.79
C ALA A 58 1.80 -12.82 1.88
N GLY A 59 3.02 -12.54 2.39
CA GLY A 59 4.12 -12.02 1.55
C GLY A 59 4.17 -10.48 1.41
N LEU A 60 3.33 -9.75 2.14
CA LEU A 60 3.47 -8.30 2.31
C LEU A 60 4.61 -7.98 3.28
N ARG A 61 5.36 -6.90 3.00
CA ARG A 61 6.46 -6.45 3.89
C ARG A 61 5.92 -5.83 5.17
N ALA A 62 4.81 -5.12 5.07
CA ALA A 62 4.12 -4.49 6.18
C ALA A 62 2.61 -4.43 5.93
N VAL A 63 1.86 -4.50 7.02
CA VAL A 63 0.40 -4.37 7.04
C VAL A 63 0.05 -3.33 8.10
N TYR A 64 -0.85 -2.41 7.76
CA TYR A 64 -1.34 -1.39 8.70
C TYR A 64 -2.87 -1.42 8.79
N GLY A 65 -3.36 -1.30 10.01
CA GLY A 65 -4.77 -1.11 10.33
C GLY A 65 -5.12 0.37 10.60
N PRO A 66 -6.40 0.65 10.89
CA PRO A 66 -6.85 2.00 11.23
C PRO A 66 -6.12 2.60 12.44
N GLU A 67 -5.86 1.78 13.47
CA GLU A 67 -5.19 2.21 14.69
C GLU A 67 -3.76 2.70 14.41
N ASP A 68 -3.03 2.00 13.54
CA ASP A 68 -1.67 2.37 13.14
C ASP A 68 -1.63 3.72 12.42
N LEU A 69 -2.63 3.96 11.54
CA LEU A 69 -2.75 5.24 10.84
C LEU A 69 -3.07 6.39 11.79
N LEU A 70 -4.00 6.17 12.73
CA LEU A 70 -4.37 7.18 13.72
C LEU A 70 -3.19 7.48 14.66
N ALA A 71 -2.43 6.46 15.05
CA ALA A 71 -1.23 6.63 15.86
C ALA A 71 -0.16 7.44 15.11
N ALA A 72 0.07 7.17 13.83
CA ALA A 72 1.05 7.88 13.01
C ALA A 72 0.65 9.34 12.70
N TRP A 73 -0.65 9.63 12.63
CA TRP A 73 -1.15 10.97 12.32
C TRP A 73 -1.32 11.87 13.54
N ARG A 74 -1.26 11.32 14.76
CA ARG A 74 -1.27 12.16 15.95
C ARG A 74 -0.05 13.08 15.91
N PRO A 75 -0.24 14.41 15.83
CA PRO A 75 0.89 15.32 15.96
C PRO A 75 1.55 14.98 17.30
N GLY A 76 2.86 14.77 17.30
CA GLY A 76 3.61 14.62 18.53
C GLY A 76 3.21 15.77 19.47
N GLY A 77 2.86 15.42 20.72
CA GLY A 77 2.52 16.43 21.73
C GLY A 77 3.63 17.46 21.89
#